data_AF-A0A2V6CZS6-F1
#
_entry.id   AF-A0A2V6CZS6-F1
#
_cell.length_a   1.000
_cell.length_b   1.000
_cell.length_c   1.000
_cell.angle_alpha   90.00
_cell.angle_beta   90.00
_cell.angle_gamma   90.00
#
_symmetry.space_group_name_H-M   'P 1'
#
loop_
_entity.id
_entity.type
_entity.pdbx_description
1 polymer ?
#
loop_
_entity_poly.entity_id
_entity_poly.type
_entity_poly.pdbx_seq_one_letter_code
_entity_poly.pdbx_strand_id
1 'polypeptide(L)'
;MNETLFSQIQRLLERTYAQVGINLEDCIIDRARSVHLSKLAGASARELNEIARTFLRHAGDQLYVGIYYSRWLIDQLERHDPRSGLSDSNIRSLIV
;
A
#
# COMPACT_ATOMS: atom_id res chain seq x y z
N MET A 1 -19.76 -7.24 8.39
CA MET A 1 -18.29 -7.16 8.53
C MET A 1 -17.92 -5.69 8.51
N ASN A 2 -17.04 -5.23 9.40
CA ASN A 2 -16.49 -3.88 9.31
C ASN A 2 -15.59 -3.80 8.06
N GLU A 3 -15.70 -2.70 7.33
CA GLU A 3 -14.88 -2.43 6.15
C GLU A 3 -13.47 -2.03 6.58
N THR A 4 -12.44 -2.66 6.01
CA THR A 4 -11.04 -2.34 6.32
C THR A 4 -10.68 -0.93 5.85
N LEU A 5 -9.62 -0.33 6.39
CA LEU A 5 -9.13 0.95 5.89
C LEU A 5 -8.75 0.86 4.39
N PHE A 6 -8.18 -0.26 3.94
CA PHE A 6 -7.78 -0.47 2.55
C PHE A 6 -8.97 -0.48 1.60
N SER A 7 -10.04 -1.20 1.94
CA SER A 7 -11.29 -1.20 1.18
C SER A 7 -11.86 0.21 1.05
N GLN A 8 -11.84 1.00 2.13
CA GLN A 8 -12.29 2.39 2.11
C GLN A 8 -11.40 3.30 1.26
N ILE A 9 -10.07 3.14 1.34
CA ILE A 9 -9.10 3.87 0.51
C ILE A 9 -9.32 3.56 -0.97
N GLN A 10 -9.50 2.28 -1.33
CA GLN A 10 -9.76 1.89 -2.71
C GLN A 10 -11.01 2.57 -3.26
N ARG A 11 -12.12 2.56 -2.52
CA ARG A 11 -13.35 3.24 -2.95
C ARG A 11 -13.15 4.75 -3.15
N LEU A 12 -12.36 5.40 -2.29
CA LEU A 12 -12.05 6.82 -2.45
C LEU A 12 -11.21 7.09 -3.71
N LEU A 13 -10.21 6.26 -3.98
CA LEU A 13 -9.40 6.36 -5.19
C LEU A 13 -10.23 6.15 -6.45
N GLU A 14 -11.06 5.11 -6.47
CA GLU A 14 -11.93 4.78 -7.60
C GLU A 14 -12.96 5.88 -7.90
N ARG A 15 -13.50 6.52 -6.85
CA ARG A 15 -14.39 7.68 -6.99
C ARG A 15 -13.68 8.94 -7.50
N THR A 16 -12.41 9.10 -7.20
CA THR A 16 -11.66 10.33 -7.50
C THR A 16 -11.05 10.29 -8.90
N TYR A 17 -10.46 9.17 -9.30
CA TYR A 17 -9.62 9.10 -10.51
C TYR A 17 -10.23 8.22 -11.61
N ALA A 18 -10.55 6.97 -11.31
CA ALA A 18 -11.29 6.01 -12.15
C ALA A 18 -11.28 4.65 -11.45
N GLN A 19 -12.15 3.73 -11.88
CA GLN A 19 -12.10 2.35 -11.41
C GLN A 19 -10.71 1.76 -11.65
N VAL A 20 -10.03 1.39 -10.57
CA VAL A 20 -8.71 0.77 -10.62
C VAL A 20 -8.97 -0.72 -10.83
N GLY A 21 -8.47 -1.30 -11.92
CA GLY A 21 -8.61 -2.74 -12.22
C GLY A 21 -7.83 -3.66 -11.27
N ILE A 22 -7.51 -3.18 -10.07
CA ILE A 22 -6.66 -3.81 -9.08
C ILE A 22 -7.33 -3.61 -7.72
N ASN A 23 -7.49 -4.70 -6.98
CA ASN A 23 -7.88 -4.66 -5.58
C ASN A 23 -6.62 -4.44 -4.72
N LEU A 24 -6.59 -3.36 -3.94
CA LEU A 24 -5.43 -3.02 -3.11
C LEU A 24 -5.15 -4.08 -2.06
N GLU A 25 -6.19 -4.75 -1.53
CA GLU A 25 -6.01 -5.82 -0.55
C GLU A 25 -5.30 -7.03 -1.17
N ASP A 26 -5.55 -7.33 -2.45
CA ASP A 26 -4.88 -8.41 -3.17
C ASP A 26 -3.40 -8.10 -3.43
N CYS A 27 -3.02 -6.81 -3.38
CA CYS A 27 -1.61 -6.40 -3.41
C CYS A 27 -0.92 -6.56 -2.05
N ILE A 28 -1.66 -6.73 -0.95
CA ILE A 28 -1.04 -6.89 0.38
C ILE A 28 -0.44 -8.29 0.51
N ILE A 29 0.87 -8.34 0.78
CA ILE A 29 1.59 -9.59 0.99
C ILE A 29 1.95 -9.77 2.46
N ASP A 30 2.08 -11.02 2.89
CA ASP A 30 2.49 -11.34 4.26
C ASP A 30 4.00 -11.15 4.49
N ARG A 31 4.41 -11.31 5.76
CA ARG A 31 5.81 -11.20 6.18
C ARG A 31 6.71 -12.24 5.51
N ALA A 32 6.23 -13.47 5.33
CA ALA A 32 7.03 -14.54 4.75
C ALA A 32 7.37 -14.23 3.29
N ARG A 33 6.38 -13.78 2.52
CA ARG A 33 6.51 -13.32 1.15
C ARG A 33 7.40 -12.09 1.05
N SER A 34 7.24 -11.12 1.95
CA SER A 34 8.10 -9.93 2.02
C SER A 34 9.57 -10.30 2.24
N VAL A 35 9.87 -11.20 3.21
CA VAL A 35 11.24 -11.68 3.46
C VAL A 35 11.79 -12.41 2.24
N HIS A 36 10.99 -13.26 1.61
CA HIS A 36 11.39 -14.00 0.42
C HIS A 36 11.73 -13.06 -0.76
N LEU A 37 10.84 -12.11 -1.08
CA LEU A 37 11.06 -11.14 -2.14
C LEU A 37 12.24 -10.20 -1.84
N SER A 38 12.43 -9.82 -0.58
CA SER A 38 13.58 -8.98 -0.18
C SER A 38 14.91 -9.70 -0.42
N LYS A 39 14.98 -11.02 -0.19
CA LYS A 39 16.17 -11.81 -0.52
C LYS A 39 16.42 -11.86 -2.02
N LEU A 40 15.37 -12.03 -2.82
CA LEU A 40 15.47 -12.10 -4.29
C LEU A 40 15.84 -10.76 -4.93
N ALA A 41 15.32 -9.65 -4.41
CA ALA A 41 15.61 -8.31 -4.88
C ALA A 41 17.05 -7.84 -4.57
N GLY A 42 17.81 -8.62 -3.80
CA GLY A 42 19.22 -8.38 -3.56
C GLY A 42 19.49 -7.05 -2.83
N ALA A 43 20.61 -6.40 -3.16
CA ALA A 43 21.04 -5.16 -2.49
C ALA A 43 19.97 -4.06 -2.53
N SER A 44 19.18 -3.97 -3.60
CA SER A 44 18.15 -2.95 -3.79
C SER A 44 17.00 -3.02 -2.79
N ALA A 45 16.75 -4.18 -2.17
CA ALA A 45 15.73 -4.31 -1.12
C ALA A 45 16.30 -4.22 0.30
N ARG A 46 17.63 -4.24 0.44
CA ARG A 46 18.31 -4.22 1.73
C ARG A 46 18.25 -2.85 2.40
N GLU A 47 18.06 -1.80 1.61
CA GLU A 47 17.87 -0.41 2.07
C GLU A 47 16.41 -0.07 2.40
N LEU A 48 15.46 -0.99 2.16
CA LEU A 48 14.04 -0.74 2.40
C LEU A 48 13.63 -1.08 3.85
N ASN A 49 12.88 -0.15 4.45
CA ASN A 49 12.35 -0.22 5.81
C ASN A 49 11.68 -1.58 6.12
N GLU A 50 11.90 -2.14 7.31
CA GLU A 50 11.25 -3.40 7.75
C GLU A 50 9.77 -3.22 8.13
N ILE A 51 9.32 -1.98 8.32
CA ILE A 51 7.95 -1.62 8.69
C ILE A 51 7.02 -1.66 7.48
N ALA A 52 7.50 -1.25 6.31
CA ALA A 52 6.73 -1.18 5.07
C ALA A 52 7.64 -1.36 3.84
N ARG A 53 7.18 -2.14 2.84
CA ARG A 53 7.91 -2.35 1.58
C ARG A 53 6.95 -2.43 0.39
N THR A 54 7.38 -1.87 -0.74
CA THR A 54 6.70 -2.03 -2.03
C THR A 54 7.62 -2.78 -2.98
N PHE A 55 7.11 -3.86 -3.56
CA PHE A 55 7.77 -4.68 -4.56
C PHE A 55 7.08 -4.46 -5.90
N LEU A 56 7.87 -4.11 -6.91
CA LEU A 56 7.39 -3.87 -8.27
C LEU A 56 8.06 -4.85 -9.21
N ARG A 57 7.28 -5.49 -10.07
CA ARG A 57 7.78 -6.29 -11.19
C ARG A 57 7.02 -5.93 -12.45
N HIS A 58 7.74 -5.44 -13.44
CA HIS A 58 7.22 -5.26 -14.79
C HIS A 58 7.33 -6.57 -15.58
N ALA A 59 6.27 -6.96 -16.31
CA ALA A 59 6.28 -8.11 -17.19
C ALA A 59 5.33 -7.89 -18.38
N GLY A 60 5.88 -7.66 -19.58
CA GLY A 60 5.09 -7.23 -20.73
C GLY A 60 4.42 -5.89 -20.46
N ASP A 61 3.13 -5.77 -20.72
CA ASP A 61 2.34 -4.57 -20.42
C ASP A 61 1.73 -4.58 -19.01
N GLN A 62 2.18 -5.50 -18.14
CA GLN A 62 1.64 -5.67 -16.80
C GLN A 62 2.63 -5.23 -15.72
N LEU A 63 2.13 -4.48 -14.74
CA LEU A 63 2.84 -4.16 -13.51
C LEU A 63 2.27 -5.00 -12.36
N TYR A 64 3.13 -5.81 -11.75
CA TYR A 64 2.82 -6.56 -10.55
C TYR A 64 3.30 -5.76 -9.33
N VAL A 65 2.40 -5.58 -8.38
CA VAL A 65 2.64 -4.82 -7.15
C VAL A 65 2.42 -5.72 -5.95
N GLY A 66 3.40 -5.77 -5.05
CA GLY A 66 3.26 -6.39 -3.73
C GLY A 66 3.60 -5.38 -2.66
N ILE A 67 2.69 -5.13 -1.72
CA ILE A 67 2.86 -4.16 -0.65
C ILE A 67 2.88 -4.94 0.66
N TYR A 68 3.96 -4.82 1.41
CA TYR A 68 4.06 -5.35 2.75
C TYR A 68 3.92 -4.22 3.74
N TYR A 69 2.98 -4.37 4.67
CA TYR A 69 2.96 -3.62 5.92
C TYR A 69 3.15 -4.57 7.08
N SER A 70 4.01 -4.18 8.02
CA SER A 70 4.12 -4.90 9.29
C SER A 70 2.77 -4.90 10.01
N ARG A 71 2.48 -5.96 10.77
CA ARG A 71 1.23 -6.07 11.53
C ARG A 71 1.02 -4.89 12.46
N TRP A 72 2.09 -4.42 13.09
CA TRP A 72 2.06 -3.21 13.91
C TRP A 72 1.59 -1.98 13.11
N LEU A 73 2.11 -1.77 11.90
CA LEU A 73 1.70 -0.64 11.07
C LEU A 73 0.23 -0.76 10.63
N ILE A 74 -0.22 -1.96 10.25
CA ILE A 74 -1.64 -2.20 9.94
C ILE A 74 -2.51 -1.84 11.16
N ASP A 75 -2.15 -2.36 12.34
CA ASP A 75 -2.88 -2.05 13.58
C ASP A 75 -2.87 -0.54 13.89
N GLN A 76 -1.78 0.17 13.62
CA GLN A 76 -1.72 1.63 13.79
C GLN A 76 -2.62 2.36 12.80
N LEU A 77 -2.61 1.97 11.52
CA LEU A 77 -3.43 2.59 10.48
C LEU A 77 -4.93 2.38 10.75
N GLU A 78 -5.32 1.20 11.21
CA GLU A 78 -6.70 0.89 11.58
C GLU A 78 -7.14 1.63 12.86
N ARG A 79 -6.23 1.86 13.81
CA ARG A 79 -6.52 2.62 15.05
C ARG A 79 -6.50 4.14 14.86
N HIS A 80 -5.66 4.62 13.96
CA HIS A 80 -5.41 6.03 13.72
C HIS A 80 -5.59 6.33 12.23
N ASP A 81 -6.85 6.62 11.84
CA ASP A 81 -7.18 6.94 10.46
C ASP A 81 -6.35 8.13 9.95
N PRO A 82 -5.41 7.93 9.02
CA PRO A 82 -4.51 8.98 8.55
C PRO A 82 -5.24 10.09 7.78
N ARG A 83 -6.50 9.87 7.36
CA ARG A 83 -7.33 10.88 6.70
C ARG A 83 -7.84 11.95 7.66
N SER A 84 -7.99 11.61 8.94
CA SER A 84 -8.69 12.47 9.92
C SER A 84 -7.99 13.80 10.22
N GLY A 85 -6.67 13.88 10.02
CA GLY A 85 -5.88 15.10 10.25
C GLY A 85 -5.70 15.97 9.01
N LEU A 86 -6.17 15.52 7.85
CA LEU A 86 -5.88 16.13 6.55
C LEU A 86 -7.13 16.80 5.97
N SER A 87 -6.97 18.01 5.46
CA SER A 87 -8.02 18.82 4.84
C SER A 87 -7.44 19.72 3.75
N ASP A 88 -8.31 20.30 2.91
CA ASP A 88 -7.91 21.23 1.85
C ASP A 88 -7.03 22.40 2.37
N SER A 89 -7.19 22.77 3.64
CA SER A 89 -6.40 23.83 4.28
C SER A 89 -4.94 23.45 4.57
N ASN A 90 -4.63 22.16 4.72
CA ASN A 90 -3.32 21.67 5.14
C ASN A 90 -2.66 20.66 4.19
N ILE A 91 -3.38 20.20 3.15
CA ILE A 91 -2.92 19.15 2.23
C ILE A 91 -2.60 19.64 0.81
N ARG A 92 -2.49 20.97 0.56
CA ARG A 92 -2.33 21.57 -0.79
C ARG A 92 -1.65 20.63 -1.79
N SER A 93 -2.43 20.21 -2.80
CA SER A 93 -2.08 19.35 -3.95
C SER A 93 -0.96 18.32 -3.68
N LEU A 94 -1.23 17.33 -2.82
CA LEU A 94 -0.34 16.18 -2.62
C LEU A 94 -0.14 15.32 -3.88
N ILE A 95 -1.03 15.42 -4.86
CA ILE A 95 -0.95 14.70 -6.14
C ILE A 95 -1.35 15.70 -7.23
N VAL A 96 -0.45 15.90 -8.21
CA VAL A 96 -0.67 16.67 -9.42
C VAL A 96 -0.97 15.70 -10.55
#